data_AF-A0A3L7S717-F1
#
_entry.id   AF-A0A3L7S717-F1
#
_cell.length_a   1.000
_cell.length_b   1.000
_cell.length_c   1.000
_cell.angle_alpha   90.00
_cell.angle_beta   90.00
_cell.angle_gamma   90.00
#
_symmetry.space_group_name_H-M   'P 1'
#
loop_
_entity.id
_entity.type
_entity.pdbx_description
1 polymer ?
#
loop_
_entity_poly.entity_id
_entity_poly.type
_entity_poly.pdbx_seq_one_letter_code
_entity_poly.pdbx_strand_id
1 'polypeptide(L)'
;MSQFDAAARPMSHAFTEKPDLTPYTHRPATVDLEAKNLASAWGAEKSMELDLEIEDRADDLVFNEIIWKSVRGADSEMPPPVRAAFVFPTQKREEDEDGDEHDDDDDDE
;
A
#
# COMPACT_ATOMS: atom_id res chain seq x y z
N MET A 1 5.72 26.02 4.22
CA MET A 1 5.02 24.96 4.97
C MET A 1 3.89 24.45 4.11
N SER A 2 3.95 23.17 3.77
CA SER A 2 2.98 22.44 2.95
C SER A 2 1.86 21.84 3.81
N GLN A 3 0.82 21.30 3.17
CA GLN A 3 -0.23 20.53 3.86
C GLN A 3 0.33 19.31 4.58
N PHE A 4 1.39 18.69 4.03
CA PHE A 4 2.06 17.55 4.66
C PHE A 4 2.76 17.94 5.97
N ASP A 5 3.37 19.13 6.01
CA ASP A 5 4.00 19.65 7.25
C ASP A 5 2.95 19.88 8.35
N ALA A 6 1.76 20.38 7.97
CA ALA A 6 0.68 20.65 8.92
C ALA A 6 -0.01 19.38 9.45
N ALA A 7 -0.06 18.32 8.65
CA ALA A 7 -0.66 17.03 9.01
C ALA A 7 0.35 16.04 9.63
N ALA A 8 1.61 16.43 9.78
CA ALA A 8 2.65 15.56 10.30
C ALA A 8 2.32 15.11 11.74
N ARG A 9 2.37 13.79 11.97
CA ARG A 9 2.23 13.23 13.31
C ARG A 9 3.44 13.65 14.17
N PRO A 10 3.24 14.19 15.37
CA PRO A 10 4.35 14.45 16.28
C PRO A 10 5.16 13.18 16.54
N MET A 11 6.49 13.25 16.47
CA MET A 11 7.40 12.13 16.76
C MET A 11 7.54 11.86 18.27
N SER A 12 6.46 12.01 19.05
CA SER A 12 6.47 11.86 20.51
C SER A 12 6.95 10.47 20.95
N HIS A 13 6.77 9.43 20.13
CA HIS A 13 7.27 8.09 20.38
C HIS A 13 8.78 7.90 20.13
N ALA A 14 9.42 8.80 19.37
CA ALA A 14 10.84 8.70 19.04
C ALA A 14 11.74 9.35 20.10
N PHE A 15 11.18 10.22 20.96
CA PHE A 15 11.93 10.95 21.97
C PHE A 15 11.52 10.50 23.37
N THR A 16 12.52 10.20 24.21
CA THR A 16 12.35 9.82 25.61
C THR A 16 13.20 10.74 26.48
N GLU A 17 12.72 11.02 27.70
CA GLU A 17 13.46 11.81 28.70
C GLU A 17 14.80 11.15 29.08
N LYS A 18 14.83 9.80 29.06
CA LYS A 18 16.03 9.02 29.40
C LYS A 18 16.61 8.40 28.14
N PRO A 19 17.86 8.70 27.75
CA PRO A 19 18.48 8.13 26.56
C PRO A 19 18.77 6.64 26.75
N ASP A 20 18.46 5.84 25.73
CA ASP A 20 18.94 4.48 25.57
C ASP A 20 20.12 4.48 24.60
N LEU A 21 21.29 4.03 25.06
CA LEU A 21 22.54 3.99 24.29
C LEU A 21 22.94 2.57 23.92
N THR A 22 22.04 1.59 24.05
CA THR A 22 22.31 0.22 23.61
C THR A 22 22.62 0.19 22.11
N PRO A 23 23.76 -0.39 21.68
CA PRO A 23 24.09 -0.46 20.26
C PRO A 23 23.06 -1.27 19.48
N TYR A 24 22.66 -0.76 18.32
CA TYR A 24 21.80 -1.50 17.42
C TYR A 24 22.53 -2.72 16.85
N THR A 25 21.93 -3.91 17.03
CA THR A 25 22.41 -5.14 16.38
C THR A 25 21.79 -5.25 15.00
N HIS A 26 22.59 -5.06 13.96
CA HIS A 26 22.09 -5.13 12.58
C HIS A 26 21.60 -6.54 12.23
N ARG A 27 20.57 -6.63 11.39
CA ARG A 27 20.19 -7.88 10.75
C ARG A 27 20.97 -8.05 9.45
N PRO A 28 21.46 -9.27 9.13
CA PRO A 28 22.09 -9.50 7.83
C PRO A 28 21.06 -9.31 6.71
N ALA A 29 21.52 -8.85 5.55
CA ALA A 29 20.68 -8.79 4.36
C ALA A 29 20.23 -10.20 3.97
N THR A 30 18.92 -10.40 3.80
CA THR A 30 18.34 -11.67 3.37
C THR A 30 17.98 -11.68 1.89
N VAL A 31 18.35 -10.62 1.17
CA VAL A 31 18.09 -10.44 -0.26
C VAL A 31 19.40 -10.05 -0.95
N ASP A 32 19.49 -10.35 -2.24
CA ASP A 32 20.60 -9.89 -3.06
C ASP A 32 20.50 -8.37 -3.23
N LEU A 33 21.55 -7.66 -2.79
CA LEU A 33 21.62 -6.21 -2.85
C LEU A 33 21.90 -5.69 -4.28
N GLU A 34 22.41 -6.56 -5.14
CA GLU A 34 22.70 -6.26 -6.54
C GLU A 34 21.58 -6.70 -7.48
N ALA A 35 20.49 -7.25 -6.93
CA ALA A 35 19.34 -7.67 -7.71
C ALA A 35 18.75 -6.48 -8.48
N LYS A 36 18.56 -6.66 -9.79
CA LYS A 36 17.93 -5.70 -10.70
C LYS A 36 16.72 -6.31 -11.37
N ASN A 37 15.79 -5.45 -11.77
CA ASN A 37 14.67 -5.87 -12.61
C ASN A 37 15.20 -6.45 -13.93
N LEU A 38 14.75 -7.65 -14.27
CA LEU A 38 15.08 -8.29 -15.55
C LEU A 38 14.39 -7.53 -16.69
N ALA A 39 14.95 -7.61 -17.90
CA ALA A 39 14.30 -7.07 -19.10
C ALA A 39 12.92 -7.72 -19.38
N SER A 40 12.69 -8.93 -18.84
CA SER A 40 11.42 -9.64 -18.91
C SER A 40 10.47 -9.34 -17.74
N ALA A 41 10.84 -8.41 -16.84
CA ALA A 41 9.99 -8.05 -15.72
C ALA A 41 8.69 -7.42 -16.21
N TRP A 42 7.64 -7.55 -15.39
CA TRP A 42 6.36 -6.94 -15.70
C TRP A 42 6.52 -5.42 -15.86
N GLY A 43 5.99 -4.87 -16.96
CA GLY A 43 6.05 -3.43 -17.21
C GLY A 43 7.43 -2.90 -17.61
N ALA A 44 8.42 -3.76 -17.92
CA ALA A 44 9.76 -3.31 -18.31
C ALA A 44 9.75 -2.37 -19.53
N GLU A 45 8.98 -2.70 -20.58
CA GLU A 45 8.82 -1.86 -21.77
C GLU A 45 8.24 -0.48 -21.43
N LYS A 46 7.08 -0.47 -20.76
CA LYS A 46 6.43 0.77 -20.31
C LYS A 46 7.33 1.61 -19.39
N SER A 47 8.12 0.96 -18.54
CA SER A 47 9.04 1.65 -17.62
C SER A 47 10.14 2.41 -18.37
N MET A 48 10.58 1.91 -19.53
CA MET A 48 11.58 2.58 -20.36
C MET A 48 11.02 3.81 -21.08
N GLU A 49 9.70 3.92 -21.21
CA GLU A 49 9.02 5.05 -21.85
C GLU A 49 8.70 6.19 -20.86
N LEU A 50 8.81 5.94 -19.55
CA LEU A 50 8.52 6.95 -18.53
C LEU A 50 9.57 8.05 -18.51
N ASP A 51 9.12 9.31 -18.53
CA ASP A 51 9.97 10.46 -18.26
C ASP A 51 10.19 10.61 -16.75
N LEU A 52 11.38 10.20 -16.31
CA LEU A 52 11.85 10.30 -14.92
C LEU A 52 12.92 11.40 -14.75
N GLU A 53 13.12 12.27 -15.76
CA GLU A 53 14.12 13.34 -15.70
C GLU A 53 13.69 14.46 -14.76
N ILE A 54 12.39 14.74 -14.72
CA ILE A 54 11.78 15.80 -13.90
C ILE A 54 10.75 15.17 -12.97
N GLU A 55 10.64 15.71 -11.75
CA GLU A 55 9.65 15.27 -10.78
C GLU A 55 8.23 15.36 -11.36
N ASP A 56 7.38 14.40 -11.00
CA ASP A 56 5.96 14.34 -11.34
C ASP A 56 5.61 14.36 -12.84
N ARG A 57 6.55 13.97 -13.72
CA ARG A 57 6.29 13.86 -15.17
C ARG A 57 5.68 12.55 -15.64
N ALA A 58 6.02 11.45 -14.99
CA ALA A 58 5.47 10.13 -15.31
C ALA A 58 3.97 10.09 -14.97
N ASP A 59 3.19 9.37 -15.80
CA ASP A 59 1.80 9.06 -15.46
C ASP A 59 1.74 8.25 -14.17
N ASP A 60 1.05 8.79 -13.16
CA ASP A 60 1.01 8.26 -11.80
C ASP A 60 0.34 6.89 -11.75
N LEU A 61 -0.74 6.67 -12.50
CA LEU A 61 -1.45 5.40 -12.54
C LEU A 61 -0.60 4.30 -13.18
N VAL A 62 0.00 4.59 -14.33
CA VAL A 62 0.86 3.64 -15.04
C VAL A 62 2.07 3.28 -14.18
N PHE A 63 2.72 4.29 -13.58
CA PHE A 63 3.91 4.05 -12.78
C PHE A 63 3.59 3.28 -11.49
N ASN A 64 2.48 3.60 -10.82
CA ASN A 64 2.03 2.86 -9.65
C ASN A 64 1.70 1.39 -9.96
N GLU A 65 1.11 1.10 -11.13
CA GLU A 65 0.79 -0.27 -11.52
C GLU A 65 2.06 -1.11 -11.72
N ILE A 66 3.09 -0.51 -12.33
CA ILE A 66 4.44 -1.12 -12.48
C ILE A 66 5.03 -1.46 -11.13
N ILE A 67 5.05 -0.51 -10.19
CA ILE A 67 5.59 -0.72 -8.86
C ILE A 67 4.80 -1.82 -8.15
N TRP A 68 3.46 -1.75 -8.15
CA TRP A 68 2.61 -2.71 -7.46
C TRP A 68 2.84 -4.13 -7.94
N LYS A 69 2.77 -4.37 -9.26
CA LYS A 69 2.93 -5.71 -9.83
C LYS A 69 4.36 -6.23 -9.74
N SER A 70 5.37 -5.36 -9.67
CA SER A 70 6.75 -5.78 -9.40
C SER A 70 6.93 -6.36 -7.98
N VAL A 71 6.18 -5.84 -6.99
CA VAL A 71 6.28 -6.26 -5.58
C VAL A 71 5.29 -7.38 -5.24
N ARG A 72 4.07 -7.28 -5.76
CA ARG A 72 2.93 -8.16 -5.42
C ARG A 72 2.72 -9.30 -6.42
N GLY A 73 3.46 -9.28 -7.53
CA GLY A 73 3.37 -10.26 -8.61
C GLY A 73 2.60 -9.72 -9.83
N ALA A 74 2.96 -10.22 -11.02
CA ALA A 74 2.39 -9.78 -12.29
C ALA A 74 0.86 -9.93 -12.37
N ASP A 75 0.32 -10.96 -11.71
CA ASP A 75 -1.10 -11.29 -11.69
C ASP A 75 -1.88 -10.55 -10.58
N SER A 76 -1.22 -9.68 -9.80
CA SER A 76 -1.88 -8.92 -8.75
C SER A 76 -2.70 -7.77 -9.32
N GLU A 77 -3.89 -7.55 -8.76
CA GLU A 77 -4.70 -6.37 -9.07
C GLU A 77 -4.25 -5.19 -8.20
N MET A 78 -3.97 -4.05 -8.82
CA MET A 78 -3.63 -2.83 -8.09
C MET A 78 -4.90 -2.20 -7.53
N PRO A 79 -4.94 -1.86 -6.22
CA PRO A 79 -6.10 -1.17 -5.65
C PRO A 79 -6.32 0.19 -6.33
N PRO A 80 -7.57 0.67 -6.41
CA PRO A 80 -7.89 1.93 -7.07
C PRO A 80 -7.27 3.13 -6.32
N PRO A 81 -6.96 4.21 -7.04
CA PRO A 81 -6.40 5.43 -6.44
C PRO A 81 -7.40 6.06 -5.46
N VAL A 82 -6.97 6.28 -4.22
CA VAL A 82 -7.75 6.99 -3.20
C VAL A 82 -7.16 8.37 -2.98
N ARG A 83 -7.94 9.42 -3.22
CA ARG A 83 -7.56 10.82 -2.96
C ARG A 83 -8.39 11.36 -1.79
N ALA A 84 -7.76 11.59 -0.64
CA ALA A 84 -8.45 12.11 0.56
C ALA A 84 -7.65 13.26 1.21
N ALA A 85 -8.33 14.35 1.56
CA ALA A 85 -7.72 15.45 2.31
C ALA A 85 -7.48 15.09 3.79
N PHE A 86 -8.25 14.14 4.32
CA PHE A 86 -8.12 13.56 5.65
C PHE A 86 -8.39 12.05 5.55
N VAL A 87 -7.46 11.22 6.01
CA VAL A 87 -7.62 9.76 6.03
C VAL A 87 -8.16 9.36 7.40
N PHE A 88 -9.43 8.97 7.46
CA PHE A 88 -10.03 8.34 8.64
C PHE A 88 -9.97 6.82 8.47
N PRO A 89 -9.40 6.07 9.42
CA PRO A 89 -9.38 4.61 9.33
C PRO A 89 -10.83 4.09 9.35
N THR A 90 -11.22 3.37 8.29
CA THR A 90 -12.49 2.64 8.27
C THR A 90 -12.37 1.42 9.18
N GLN A 91 -13.34 1.22 10.07
CA GLN A 91 -13.45 -0.07 10.77
C GLN A 91 -13.95 -1.10 9.76
N LYS A 92 -13.22 -2.22 9.68
CA LYS A 92 -13.57 -3.35 8.81
C LYS A 92 -14.96 -3.85 9.24
N ARG A 93 -15.94 -3.83 8.33
CA ARG A 93 -17.24 -4.47 8.55
C ARG A 93 -17.01 -5.96 8.34
N GLU A 94 -17.24 -6.77 9.35
CA GLU A 94 -17.39 -8.21 9.17
C GLU A 94 -18.72 -8.43 8.44
N GLU A 95 -18.68 -9.20 7.36
CA GLU A 95 -19.87 -9.57 6.59
C GLU A 95 -20.57 -10.70 7.38
N ASP A 96 -21.73 -10.41 7.95
CA ASP A 96 -22.58 -11.42 8.58
C ASP A 96 -23.16 -12.32 7.48
N GLU A 97 -22.60 -13.52 7.33
CA GLU A 97 -23.23 -14.64 6.62
C GLU A 97 -24.45 -15.11 7.43
N ASP A 98 -25.62 -14.55 7.18
CA ASP A 98 -26.89 -15.14 7.61
C ASP A 98 -27.57 -15.81 6.41
N GLY A 99 -27.17 -17.06 6.16
CA GLY A 99 -28.02 -18.04 5.53
C GLY A 99 -28.57 -18.98 6.59
N ASP A 100 -29.88 -19.00 6.79
CA ASP A 100 -30.58 -20.23 7.19
C ASP A 100 -32.05 -20.20 6.77
N GLU A 101 -32.53 -21.38 6.41
CA GLU A 101 -33.75 -21.71 5.67
C GLU A 101 -35.02 -21.79 6.55
N HIS A 102 -36.18 -21.83 5.87
CA HIS A 102 -37.49 -22.40 6.29
C HIS A 102 -38.21 -21.70 7.48
N ASP A 103 -39.53 -21.49 7.47
CA ASP A 103 -40.62 -22.41 7.15
C ASP A 103 -41.77 -21.76 6.36
N ASP A 104 -42.32 -22.55 5.45
CA ASP A 104 -43.68 -22.42 4.94
C ASP A 104 -44.65 -22.75 6.09
N ASP A 105 -45.61 -21.88 6.38
CA ASP A 105 -46.84 -22.29 7.06
C ASP A 105 -48.02 -21.61 6.38
N ASP A 106 -48.78 -22.45 5.67
CA ASP A 106 -50.18 -22.27 5.30
C ASP A 106 -51.00 -21.82 6.53
N ASP A 107 -51.89 -20.83 6.35
CA ASP A 107 -53.18 -20.90 7.06
C ASP A 107 -54.27 -20.20 6.23
N ASP A 108 -55.27 -21.02 5.88
CA ASP A 108 -56.56 -20.69 5.27
C ASP A 108 -57.40 -19.82 6.22
N GLU A 109 -58.01 -18.74 5.70
CA GLU A 109 -59.46 -18.41 5.88
C GLU A 109 -59.92 -17.26 4.98
#